data_AF-A0A6V8CRP0-F1
#
_entry.id   AF-A0A6V8CRP0-F1
#
_cell.length_a   1.000
_cell.length_b   1.000
_cell.length_c   1.000
_cell.angle_alpha   90.00
_cell.angle_beta   90.00
_cell.angle_gamma   90.00
#
_symmetry.space_group_name_H-M   'P 1'
#
loop_
_entity.id
_entity.type
_entity.pdbx_description
1 polymer ?
#
loop_
_entity_poly.entity_id
_entity_poly.type
_entity_poly.pdbx_seq_one_letter_code
_entity_poly.pdbx_strand_id
1 'polypeptide(L)' 'MANGEIVESFVVPVHPHTVLAPEQNEGWGRLRKAYDDAAKIIQDSGADLLIIYSTTWPSIIGHQIISDPNPEWVMVDHD' A
#
# COMPACT_ATOMS: atom_id res chain seq x y z
N MET A 1 14.79 -24.40 0.08
CA MET A 1 13.67 -23.46 -0.12
C MET A 1 13.89 -22.34 0.86
N ALA A 2 13.81 -21.06 0.45
CA ALA A 2 13.80 -19.99 1.43
C ALA A 2 12.52 -20.13 2.27
N ASN A 3 12.64 -20.07 3.59
CA ASN A 3 11.47 -20.04 4.47
C ASN A 3 10.85 -18.64 4.36
N GLY A 4 9.75 -18.52 3.62
CA GLY A 4 8.99 -17.27 3.57
C GLY A 4 8.26 -17.05 4.91
N GLU A 5 8.31 -15.83 5.43
CA GLU A 5 7.66 -15.44 6.68
C GLU A 5 6.87 -14.14 6.47
N ILE A 6 5.72 -14.03 7.14
CA ILE A 6 4.99 -12.77 7.25
C ILE A 6 5.48 -12.05 8.50
N VAL A 7 6.25 -10.99 8.29
CA VAL A 7 6.87 -10.24 9.40
C VAL A 7 5.95 -9.17 9.99
N GLU A 8 5.02 -8.63 9.20
CA GLU A 8 4.09 -7.58 9.61
C GLU A 8 2.77 -7.63 8.83
N SER A 9 1.71 -7.02 9.38
CA SER A 9 0.41 -6.87 8.71
C SER A 9 -0.33 -5.61 9.15
N PHE A 10 -0.95 -4.92 8.18
CA PHE A 10 -1.65 -3.65 8.40
C PHE A 10 -3.02 -3.65 7.72
N VAL A 11 -3.97 -2.93 8.32
CA VAL A 11 -5.23 -2.55 7.68
C VAL A 11 -5.30 -1.04 7.67
N VAL A 12 -5.40 -0.44 6.48
CA VAL A 12 -5.29 1.00 6.30
C VAL A 12 -6.42 1.56 5.42
N PRO A 13 -6.90 2.80 5.67
CA PRO A 13 -7.99 3.38 4.89
C PRO A 13 -7.50 3.98 3.57
N VAL A 14 -8.24 3.79 2.48
CA VAL A 14 -7.88 4.24 1.12
C VAL A 14 -8.14 5.73 0.83
N HIS A 15 -8.57 6.51 1.83
CA HIS A 15 -9.03 7.88 1.60
C HIS A 15 -7.86 8.81 1.27
N PRO A 16 -7.91 9.58 0.16
CA PRO A 16 -6.78 10.38 -0.31
C PRO A 16 -6.50 11.62 0.56
N HIS A 17 -7.47 12.05 1.37
CA HIS A 17 -7.36 13.26 2.21
C HIS A 17 -6.20 13.21 3.21
N THR A 18 -5.80 12.01 3.66
CA THR A 18 -4.64 11.86 4.56
C THR A 18 -3.34 12.31 3.91
N VAL A 19 -3.24 12.28 2.58
CA VAL A 19 -2.07 12.75 1.82
C VAL A 19 -2.29 14.15 1.26
N LEU A 20 -3.47 14.42 0.71
CA LEU A 20 -3.73 15.64 -0.07
C LEU A 20 -4.13 16.86 0.76
N ALA A 21 -4.76 16.66 1.92
CA ALA A 21 -5.30 17.76 2.74
C ALA A 21 -5.36 17.44 4.25
N PRO A 22 -4.33 16.81 4.86
CA PRO A 22 -4.39 16.37 6.26
C PRO A 22 -4.61 17.52 7.26
N GLU A 23 -4.25 18.75 6.92
CA GLU A 23 -4.40 19.95 7.74
C GLU A 23 -5.84 20.48 7.81
N GLN A 24 -6.71 20.10 6.87
CA GLN A 24 -8.09 20.60 6.79
C GLN A 24 -9.05 19.89 7.74
N ASN A 25 -8.64 18.76 8.32
CA ASN A 25 -9.41 18.02 9.29
C ASN A 25 -8.48 17.32 10.29
N GLU A 26 -8.69 17.55 11.58
CA GLU A 26 -7.86 16.96 12.64
C GLU A 26 -7.81 15.42 12.58
N GLY A 27 -8.92 14.77 12.20
CA GLY A 27 -8.97 13.32 12.01
C GLY A 27 -8.11 12.84 10.86
N TRP A 28 -8.08 13.56 9.74
CA TRP A 28 -7.18 13.24 8.62
C TRP A 28 -5.71 13.43 9.00
N GLY A 29 -5.40 14.49 9.76
CA GLY A 29 -4.06 14.71 10.33
C GLY A 29 -3.60 13.58 11.24
N ARG A 30 -4.47 13.09 12.14
CA ARG A 30 -4.16 11.93 13.00
C ARG A 30 -3.90 10.66 12.19
N LEU A 31 -4.73 10.40 11.17
CA LEU A 31 -4.54 9.25 10.27
C LEU A 31 -3.25 9.39 9.47
N ARG A 32 -2.90 10.59 9.01
CA ARG A 32 -1.64 10.83 8.30
C ARG A 32 -0.43 10.49 9.18
N LYS A 33 -0.45 10.92 10.44
CA LYS A 33 0.61 10.57 11.40
C LYS A 33 0.68 9.04 11.61
N ALA A 34 -0.46 8.36 11.73
CA ALA A 34 -0.49 6.90 11.87
C ALA A 34 0.10 6.19 10.63
N TYR A 35 -0.13 6.74 9.43
CA TYR A 35 0.53 6.27 8.21
C TYR A 35 2.06 6.46 8.26
N ASP A 36 2.55 7.58 8.79
CA ASP A 36 3.99 7.80 8.96
C ASP A 36 4.60 6.80 9.97
N ASP A 37 3.89 6.52 11.07
CA ASP A 37 4.30 5.52 12.05
C ASP A 37 4.33 4.11 11.42
N ALA A 38 3.33 3.74 10.63
CA ALA A 38 3.30 2.46 9.90
C ALA A 38 4.42 2.34 8.86
N ALA A 39 4.71 3.41 8.12
CA ALA A 39 5.82 3.46 7.17
C ALA A 39 7.16 3.20 7.86
N LYS A 40 7.35 3.76 9.07
CA LYS A 40 8.55 3.49 9.89
C LYS A 40 8.63 2.03 10.31
N ILE A 41 7.53 1.42 10.77
CA ILE A 41 7.50 -0.01 11.12
C ILE A 41 7.89 -0.87 9.92
N ILE A 42 7.36 -0.57 8.72
CA ILE A 42 7.70 -1.28 7.49
C ILE A 42 9.19 -1.16 7.14
N GLN A 43 9.77 0.04 7.28
CA GLN A 43 11.20 0.26 7.01
C GLN A 43 12.09 -0.50 8.00
N ASP A 44 11.66 -0.60 9.26
CA ASP A 44 12.41 -1.23 10.35
C ASP A 44 12.17 -2.75 10.43
N SER A 45 11.17 -3.31 9.74
CA SER A 45 10.76 -4.73 9.86
C SER A 45 11.66 -5.72 9.11
N GLY A 46 12.49 -5.23 8.18
CA GLY A 46 13.30 -6.08 7.31
C GLY A 46 12.48 -6.82 6.23
N ALA A 47 11.27 -6.36 5.92
CA ALA A 47 10.46 -6.94 4.86
C ALA A 47 11.11 -6.76 3.47
N ASP A 48 11.23 -7.85 2.71
CA ASP A 48 11.73 -7.81 1.33
C ASP A 48 10.65 -7.45 0.30
N LEU A 49 9.37 -7.64 0.64
CA LEU A 49 8.23 -7.49 -0.27
C LEU A 49 7.01 -6.93 0.46
N LEU A 50 6.29 -6.02 -0.21
CA LEU A 50 4.95 -5.59 0.20
C LEU A 50 3.90 -6.24 -0.70
N ILE A 51 2.89 -6.84 -0.08
CA ILE A 51 1.70 -7.38 -0.76
C ILE A 51 0.52 -6.49 -0.40
N ILE A 52 -0.08 -5.85 -1.40
CA ILE A 52 -1.17 -4.89 -1.21
C ILE A 52 -2.44 -5.45 -1.84
N TYR A 53 -3.49 -5.61 -1.04
CA TYR A 53 -4.84 -5.91 -1.52
C TYR A 53 -5.71 -4.67 -1.33
N SER A 54 -6.23 -4.12 -2.44
CA SER A 54 -7.07 -2.92 -2.39
C SER A 54 -8.50 -3.22 -2.80
N THR A 55 -9.45 -2.75 -1.99
CA THR A 55 -10.87 -2.75 -2.35
C THR A 55 -11.21 -1.78 -3.48
N THR A 56 -10.30 -0.83 -3.78
CA THR A 56 -10.45 0.13 -4.90
C THR A 56 -9.88 -0.40 -6.21
N TRP A 57 -9.41 -1.65 -6.25
CA TRP A 57 -8.91 -2.30 -7.45
C TRP A 57 -9.81 -3.48 -7.83
N PRO A 58 -10.95 -3.20 -8.49
CA PRO A 58 -11.92 -4.23 -8.82
C PRO A 58 -11.42 -5.11 -9.98
N SER A 59 -11.68 -6.41 -9.88
CA SER A 59 -11.52 -7.37 -10.98
C SER A 59 -12.84 -8.08 -11.22
N ILE A 60 -13.24 -8.20 -12.48
CA ILE A 60 -14.49 -8.89 -12.89
C ILE A 60 -14.25 -10.39 -13.11
N ILE A 61 -13.05 -10.77 -13.55
CA ILE A 61 -12.68 -12.17 -13.85
C ILE A 61 -11.31 -12.45 -13.22
N GLY A 62 -11.27 -13.38 -12.26
CA GLY A 62 -10.04 -13.79 -11.61
C GLY A 62 -9.36 -12.67 -10.79
N HIS A 63 -8.10 -12.88 -10.46
CA HIS A 63 -7.25 -11.89 -9.80
C HIS A 63 -6.31 -11.26 -10.82
N GLN A 64 -6.34 -9.94 -10.92
CA GLN A 64 -5.30 -9.20 -11.62
C GLN A 64 -4.08 -9.10 -10.68
N ILE A 65 -2.87 -8.97 -11.22
CA ILE A 65 -1.65 -8.72 -10.42
C ILE A 65 -0.78 -7.72 -11.18
N ILE A 66 -0.26 -6.69 -10.49
CA ILE A 66 0.83 -5.83 -10.98
C ILE A 66 2.05 -6.12 -10.11
N SER A 67 3.13 -6.59 -10.74
CA SER A 67 4.35 -7.01 -10.02
C SER A 67 5.65 -6.47 -10.62
N ASP A 68 5.55 -5.54 -11.59
CA ASP A 68 6.72 -4.80 -12.05
C ASP A 68 7.27 -3.96 -10.87
N PRO A 69 8.55 -4.14 -10.47
CA PRO A 69 9.15 -3.36 -9.40
C PRO A 69 9.37 -1.88 -9.78
N ASN A 70 9.42 -1.53 -11.07
CA ASN A 70 9.64 -0.16 -11.56
C ASN A 70 8.72 0.18 -12.76
N PRO A 71 7.39 0.20 -12.57
CA PRO A 71 6.46 0.44 -13.66
C PRO A 71 6.57 1.88 -14.17
N GLU A 72 6.57 2.04 -15.50
CA GLU A 72 6.56 3.35 -16.15
C GLU A 72 5.16 4.00 -16.18
N TRP A 73 4.11 3.23 -15.85
CA TRP A 73 2.70 3.66 -15.82
C TRP A 73 2.16 4.22 -17.15
N VAL A 74 2.82 3.90 -18.27
CA VAL A 74 2.43 4.36 -19.60
C VAL A 74 1.49 3.39 -20.31
N MET A 75 1.45 2.14 -19.88
CA MET A 75 0.65 1.06 -20.47
C MET A 75 -0.08 0.30 -19.36
N VAL A 76 -1.28 -0.21 -19.67
CA VAL A 76 -2.06 -1.07 -18.75
C VAL A 76 -1.50 -2.49 -18.74
N ASP A 77 -1.11 -3.01 -19.91
CA ASP A 77 -0.41 -4.28 -20.09
C ASP A 77 0.70 -4.12 -21.15
N HIS A 78 1.78 -4.91 -21.06
CA HIS A 78 2.70 -5.17 -22.18
C HIS A 78 2.35 -6.57 -22.69
N ASP A 79 1.85 -6.69 -23.92
CA ASP A 79 1.60 -7.99 -24.56
C ASP A 79 2.89 -8.85 -24.60
#